data_AF-A0A925L0F3-F1
#
_entry.id   AF-A0A925L0F3-F1
#
_cell.length_a   1.000
_cell.length_b   1.000
_cell.length_c   1.000
_cell.angle_alpha   90.00
_cell.angle_beta   90.00
_cell.angle_gamma   90.00
#
_symmetry.space_group_name_H-M   'P 1'
#
loop_
_entity.id
_entity.type
_entity.pdbx_description
1 polymer ?
#
loop_
_entity_poly.entity_id
_entity_poly.type
_entity_poly.pdbx_seq_one_letter_code
_entity_poly.pdbx_strand_id
1 'polypeptide(L)'
;MASLVAMAKEPITAPGRAALLKPVESLTQPEMMDMIHSAQEDYRGWRSGDPLKAHTYEKVQDWHVNIYGDGPQRNDGGKPIEPTPIRPIPETQMSHVTPHGEDLWQATGRLGETVAQAAQMDGADNAVKGLQRGLNMLNEANPLPSRSPAYGPYTKLGPVDEDGQYGPQTDFALKHATARLGAPKVAEALALGRFNTFARNAQRNGNPDGLEQATHAAFGPLLRAPRDTGPKVEAGVLQETLNGIGAQHHDDWQDLKVDNWIGPKTTEAFGQVLKAEDSDTLTQTLARRMGML
;
A
#
# COMPACT_ATOMS: atom_id res chain seq x y z
N MET A 1 1.57 19.73 7.53
CA MET A 1 1.07 19.21 6.24
C MET A 1 1.84 19.72 5.03
N ALA A 2 2.23 21.00 4.93
CA ALA A 2 2.99 21.50 3.78
C ALA A 2 4.33 20.74 3.54
N SER A 3 5.06 20.40 4.60
CA SER A 3 6.30 19.61 4.53
C SER A 3 6.07 18.19 3.99
N LEU A 4 4.97 17.54 4.38
CA LEU A 4 4.57 16.22 3.86
C LEU A 4 4.31 16.30 2.35
N VAL A 5 3.53 17.28 1.91
CA VAL A 5 3.21 17.45 0.48
C VAL A 5 4.48 17.72 -0.34
N ALA A 6 5.40 18.51 0.20
CA ALA A 6 6.70 18.76 -0.43
C ALA A 6 7.49 17.45 -0.58
N MET A 7 7.66 16.70 0.51
CA MET A 7 8.39 15.42 0.49
C MET A 7 7.77 14.40 -0.47
N ALA A 8 6.44 14.31 -0.50
CA ALA A 8 5.72 13.42 -1.41
C ALA A 8 5.94 13.78 -2.89
N LYS A 9 6.18 15.06 -3.21
CA LYS A 9 6.47 15.56 -4.58
C LYS A 9 7.95 15.42 -4.97
N GLU A 10 8.84 15.33 -3.99
CA GLU A 10 10.27 15.35 -4.26
C GLU A 10 10.77 13.96 -4.71
N PRO A 11 11.58 13.90 -5.78
CA PRO A 11 12.26 12.67 -6.16
C PRO A 11 13.14 12.13 -5.02
N ILE A 12 13.27 10.82 -4.96
CA ILE A 12 14.24 10.20 -4.03
C ILE A 12 15.65 10.52 -4.51
N THR A 13 16.43 11.19 -3.66
CA THR A 13 17.79 11.61 -3.98
C THR A 13 18.83 10.51 -3.84
N ALA A 14 18.55 9.47 -3.04
CA ALA A 14 19.40 8.29 -2.91
C ALA A 14 19.27 7.39 -4.17
N PRO A 15 20.31 7.25 -5.01
CA PRO A 15 20.20 6.61 -6.33
C PRO A 15 19.70 5.17 -6.28
N GLY A 16 20.23 4.35 -5.37
CA GLY A 16 19.80 2.95 -5.25
C GLY A 16 18.34 2.80 -4.81
N ARG A 17 17.86 3.66 -3.90
CA ARG A 17 16.44 3.69 -3.51
C ARG A 17 15.55 4.21 -4.62
N ALA A 18 16.02 5.18 -5.42
CA ALA A 18 15.30 5.63 -6.60
C ALA A 18 15.20 4.52 -7.65
N ALA A 19 16.28 3.78 -7.91
CA ALA A 19 16.29 2.63 -8.81
C ALA A 19 15.33 1.52 -8.33
N LEU A 20 15.24 1.29 -7.01
CA LEU A 20 14.32 0.31 -6.42
C LEU A 20 12.84 0.58 -6.76
N LEU A 21 12.47 1.80 -7.15
CA LEU A 21 11.09 2.13 -7.55
C LEU A 21 10.76 1.79 -9.01
N LYS A 22 11.75 1.48 -9.85
CA LYS A 22 11.55 1.19 -11.28
C LYS A 22 11.22 -0.27 -11.55
N PRO A 23 10.49 -0.63 -12.62
CA PRO A 23 10.35 -2.02 -13.04
C PRO A 23 11.69 -2.59 -13.48
N VAL A 24 11.90 -3.90 -13.26
CA VAL A 24 13.18 -4.58 -13.49
C VAL A 24 13.64 -4.43 -14.94
N GLU A 25 12.69 -4.44 -15.87
CA GLU A 25 12.90 -4.38 -17.31
C GLU A 25 13.44 -3.02 -17.78
N SER A 26 13.23 -1.96 -17.00
CA SER A 26 13.70 -0.60 -17.32
C SER A 26 15.04 -0.25 -16.68
N LEU A 27 15.56 -1.09 -15.79
CA LEU A 27 16.77 -0.80 -15.04
C LEU A 27 18.01 -0.93 -15.91
N THR A 28 18.78 0.15 -15.96
CA THR A 28 20.12 0.16 -16.55
C THR A 28 21.13 -0.56 -15.63
N GLN A 29 22.28 -0.96 -16.17
CA GLN A 29 23.35 -1.55 -15.36
C GLN A 29 23.88 -0.59 -14.27
N PRO A 30 24.10 0.73 -14.53
CA PRO A 30 24.48 1.66 -13.47
C PRO A 30 23.46 1.74 -12.33
N GLU A 31 22.16 1.75 -12.62
CA GLU A 31 21.12 1.78 -11.58
C GLU A 31 21.07 0.49 -10.76
N MET A 32 21.33 -0.65 -11.39
CA MET A 32 21.51 -1.91 -10.68
C MET A 32 22.72 -1.85 -9.73
N MET A 33 23.83 -1.27 -10.17
CA MET A 33 25.01 -1.06 -9.31
C MET A 33 24.71 -0.08 -8.16
N ASP A 34 23.93 0.98 -8.39
CA ASP A 34 23.49 1.90 -7.34
C ASP A 34 22.65 1.19 -6.27
N MET A 35 21.82 0.21 -6.66
CA MET A 35 21.10 -0.65 -5.72
C MET A 35 22.07 -1.51 -4.89
N ILE A 36 23.10 -2.09 -5.50
CA ILE A 36 24.12 -2.86 -4.77
C ILE A 36 24.83 -1.96 -3.74
N HIS A 37 25.28 -0.77 -4.14
CA HIS A 37 25.94 0.18 -3.24
C HIS A 37 25.00 0.60 -2.10
N SER A 38 23.75 0.94 -2.40
CA SER A 38 22.73 1.27 -1.40
C SER A 38 22.52 0.13 -0.40
N ALA A 39 22.43 -1.11 -0.87
CA ALA A 39 22.29 -2.28 0.01
C ALA A 39 23.50 -2.50 0.94
N GLN A 40 24.68 -2.04 0.55
CA GLN A 40 25.91 -2.14 1.33
C GLN A 40 26.07 -0.99 2.33
N GLU A 41 25.67 0.23 1.97
CA GLU A 41 25.99 1.46 2.70
C GLU A 41 24.80 2.06 3.47
N ASP A 42 23.61 2.08 2.88
CA ASP A 42 22.46 2.85 3.42
C ASP A 42 21.75 2.14 4.59
N TYR A 43 22.03 0.86 4.79
CA TYR A 43 21.38 0.03 5.80
C TYR A 43 22.37 -0.31 6.91
N ARG A 44 22.17 0.25 8.11
CA ARG A 44 23.11 0.12 9.24
C ARG A 44 23.30 -1.35 9.65
N GLY A 45 24.48 -1.88 9.37
CA GLY A 45 25.05 -3.08 9.99
C GLY A 45 24.80 -4.39 9.24
N TRP A 46 25.57 -5.41 9.62
CA TRP A 46 25.45 -6.83 9.26
C TRP A 46 24.19 -7.50 9.86
N ARG A 47 23.15 -6.72 10.20
CA ARG A 47 21.88 -7.28 10.71
C ARG A 47 21.15 -7.91 9.53
N SER A 48 21.47 -9.18 9.30
CA SER A 48 20.59 -10.17 8.67
C SER A 48 19.17 -9.93 9.18
N GLY A 49 18.31 -9.27 8.40
CA GLY A 49 16.93 -9.01 8.79
C GLY A 49 16.29 -7.68 8.39
N ASP A 50 17.01 -6.70 7.82
CA ASP A 50 16.34 -5.53 7.23
C ASP A 50 15.59 -5.94 5.94
N PRO A 51 14.24 -5.89 5.92
CA PRO A 51 13.49 -6.36 4.77
C PRO A 51 13.70 -5.52 3.52
N LEU A 52 13.95 -4.21 3.66
CA LEU A 52 14.17 -3.35 2.52
C LEU A 52 15.55 -3.59 1.90
N LYS A 53 16.57 -3.86 2.73
CA LYS A 53 17.88 -4.32 2.25
C LYS A 53 17.77 -5.64 1.49
N ALA A 54 17.01 -6.60 2.03
CA ALA A 54 16.78 -7.89 1.37
C ALA A 54 16.12 -7.67 0.01
N HIS A 55 15.07 -6.85 -0.05
CA HIS A 55 14.41 -6.50 -1.30
C HIS A 55 15.32 -5.90 -2.35
N THR A 56 16.24 -5.03 -1.94
CA THR A 56 17.21 -4.44 -2.88
C THR A 56 18.08 -5.53 -3.53
N TYR A 57 18.58 -6.49 -2.75
CA TYR A 57 19.32 -7.63 -3.30
C TYR A 57 18.46 -8.56 -4.15
N GLU A 58 17.22 -8.81 -3.73
CA GLU A 58 16.29 -9.66 -4.47
C GLU A 58 15.98 -9.05 -5.84
N LYS A 59 15.78 -7.73 -5.92
CA LYS A 59 15.57 -7.03 -7.19
C LYS A 59 16.81 -7.02 -8.08
N VAL A 60 18.01 -6.94 -7.50
CA VAL A 60 19.27 -7.11 -8.24
C VAL A 60 19.35 -8.52 -8.84
N GLN A 61 18.96 -9.55 -8.10
CA GLN A 61 18.90 -10.92 -8.63
C GLN A 61 17.88 -11.01 -9.78
N ASP A 62 16.69 -10.42 -9.62
CA ASP A 62 15.67 -10.43 -10.67
C ASP A 62 16.12 -9.68 -11.93
N TRP A 63 16.91 -8.62 -11.78
CA TRP A 63 17.58 -7.95 -12.90
C TRP A 63 18.53 -8.89 -13.64
N HIS A 64 19.36 -9.65 -12.92
CA HIS A 64 20.25 -10.64 -13.54
C HIS A 64 19.45 -11.72 -14.27
N VAL A 65 18.38 -12.25 -13.65
CA VAL A 65 17.49 -13.24 -14.29
C VAL A 65 16.83 -12.66 -15.54
N ASN A 66 16.36 -11.42 -15.48
CA ASN A 66 15.73 -10.76 -16.63
C ASN A 66 16.71 -10.60 -17.80
N ILE A 67 17.98 -10.25 -17.54
CA ILE A 67 18.98 -9.99 -18.58
C ILE A 67 19.67 -11.25 -19.08
N TYR A 68 20.03 -12.19 -18.21
CA TYR A 68 20.87 -13.35 -18.51
C TYR A 68 20.14 -14.70 -18.42
N GLY A 69 18.91 -14.72 -17.87
CA GLY A 69 18.18 -15.93 -17.54
C GLY A 69 18.62 -16.55 -16.21
N ASP A 70 17.91 -17.59 -15.79
CA ASP A 70 18.15 -18.38 -14.57
C ASP A 70 18.56 -19.83 -14.88
N GLY A 71 19.05 -20.07 -16.09
CA GLY A 71 19.56 -21.37 -16.51
C GLY A 71 20.85 -21.76 -15.80
N PRO A 72 21.21 -23.07 -15.82
CA PRO A 72 22.43 -23.54 -15.16
C PRO A 72 23.68 -22.93 -15.80
N GLN A 73 24.68 -22.61 -14.96
CA GLN A 73 25.99 -22.14 -15.39
C GLN A 73 26.61 -23.11 -16.40
N ARG A 74 26.91 -22.62 -17.60
CA ARG A 74 27.59 -23.40 -18.63
C ARG A 74 29.09 -23.40 -18.35
N ASN A 75 29.75 -24.51 -18.66
CA ASN A 75 31.19 -24.68 -18.49
C ASN A 75 31.85 -25.16 -19.77
N ASP A 76 33.06 -24.67 -20.05
CA ASP A 76 33.95 -25.17 -21.10
C ASP A 76 35.24 -25.69 -20.45
N GLY A 77 35.50 -26.99 -20.60
CA GLY A 77 36.65 -27.64 -19.96
C GLY A 77 36.72 -27.47 -18.43
N GLY A 78 35.56 -27.35 -17.76
CA GLY A 78 35.47 -27.10 -16.31
C GLY A 78 35.60 -25.64 -15.89
N LYS A 79 35.77 -24.70 -16.84
CA LYS A 79 35.75 -23.25 -16.57
C LYS A 79 34.36 -22.68 -16.82
N PRO A 80 33.81 -21.85 -15.92
CA PRO A 80 32.57 -21.13 -16.18
C PRO A 80 32.67 -20.27 -17.44
N ILE A 81 31.69 -20.42 -18.34
CA ILE A 81 31.53 -19.55 -19.51
C ILE A 81 30.82 -18.28 -19.04
N GLU A 82 31.32 -17.12 -19.45
CA GLU A 82 30.68 -15.84 -19.15
C GLU A 82 29.26 -15.80 -19.75
N PRO A 83 28.22 -15.49 -18.96
CA PRO A 83 26.86 -15.47 -19.46
C PRO A 83 26.69 -14.34 -20.48
N THR A 84 26.05 -14.66 -21.60
CA THR A 84 25.67 -13.67 -22.62
C THR A 84 24.25 -13.16 -22.32
N PRO A 85 23.98 -11.84 -22.41
CA PRO A 85 22.62 -11.32 -22.25
C PRO A 85 21.64 -11.96 -23.23
N ILE A 86 20.50 -12.45 -22.73
CA ILE A 86 19.36 -12.91 -23.52
C ILE A 86 18.40 -11.77 -23.88
N ARG A 87 18.58 -10.60 -23.26
CA ARG A 87 17.86 -9.35 -23.54
C ARG A 87 18.84 -8.19 -23.62
N PRO A 88 18.57 -7.16 -24.45
CA PRO A 88 19.38 -5.95 -24.43
C PRO A 88 19.29 -5.27 -23.06
N ILE A 89 20.44 -4.84 -22.55
CA ILE A 89 20.50 -4.06 -21.31
C ILE A 89 20.07 -2.62 -21.66
N PRO A 90 19.10 -2.03 -20.94
CA PRO A 90 18.76 -0.63 -21.15
C PRO A 90 19.98 0.28 -20.98
N GLU A 91 20.24 1.14 -21.98
CA GLU A 91 21.37 2.08 -21.95
C GLU A 91 20.97 3.46 -21.41
N THR A 92 19.69 3.81 -21.53
CA THR A 92 19.16 5.12 -21.11
C THR A 92 18.28 4.96 -19.89
N GLN A 93 18.53 5.77 -18.87
CA GLN A 93 17.69 5.83 -17.67
C GLN A 93 16.28 6.30 -18.05
N MET A 94 15.28 5.48 -17.75
CA MET A 94 13.88 5.85 -17.94
C MET A 94 13.37 6.69 -16.79
N SER A 95 12.38 7.55 -17.04
CA SER A 95 11.69 8.28 -15.97
C SER A 95 10.95 7.34 -15.01
N HIS A 96 10.78 7.76 -13.77
CA HIS A 96 9.95 7.07 -12.79
C HIS A 96 8.47 7.24 -13.13
N VAL A 97 7.82 6.15 -13.50
CA VAL A 97 6.40 6.15 -13.87
C VAL A 97 5.61 5.16 -13.02
N THR A 98 4.33 5.45 -12.85
CA THR A 98 3.34 4.49 -12.32
C THR A 98 3.04 3.41 -13.36
N PRO A 99 2.35 2.31 -12.99
CA PRO A 99 1.96 1.26 -13.94
C PRO A 99 1.06 1.76 -15.09
N HIS A 100 0.45 2.94 -14.93
CA HIS A 100 -0.39 3.59 -15.95
C HIS A 100 0.38 4.63 -16.79
N GLY A 101 1.71 4.71 -16.64
CA GLY A 101 2.57 5.62 -17.42
C GLY A 101 2.60 7.06 -16.92
N GLU A 102 1.96 7.35 -15.79
CA GLU A 102 1.99 8.68 -15.17
C GLU A 102 3.33 8.93 -14.46
N ASP A 103 3.82 10.17 -14.42
CA ASP A 103 4.98 10.57 -13.61
C ASP A 103 4.74 10.23 -12.12
N LEU A 104 5.67 9.46 -11.53
CA LEU A 104 5.54 8.96 -10.18
C LEU A 104 5.47 10.09 -9.13
N TRP A 105 6.26 11.14 -9.31
CA TRP A 105 6.38 12.23 -8.34
C TRP A 105 5.16 13.14 -8.34
N GLN A 106 4.57 13.37 -9.51
CA GLN A 106 3.28 14.04 -9.64
C GLN A 106 2.17 13.22 -8.98
N ALA A 107 2.15 11.90 -9.21
CA ALA A 107 1.18 11.00 -8.63
C ALA A 107 1.26 10.99 -7.10
N THR A 108 2.45 10.80 -6.52
CA THR A 108 2.64 10.84 -5.07
C THR A 108 2.41 12.22 -4.47
N GLY A 109 2.71 13.28 -5.22
CA GLY A 109 2.38 14.64 -4.81
C GLY A 109 0.89 14.86 -4.60
N ARG A 110 0.04 14.37 -5.51
CA ARG A 110 -1.42 14.45 -5.36
C ARG A 110 -1.92 13.60 -4.19
N LEU A 111 -1.35 12.41 -3.98
CA LEU A 111 -1.66 11.60 -2.79
C LEU A 111 -1.27 12.33 -1.49
N GLY A 112 -0.13 13.01 -1.47
CA GLY A 112 0.27 13.88 -0.36
C GLY A 112 -0.75 15.00 -0.09
N GLU A 113 -1.30 15.60 -1.15
CA GLU A 113 -2.40 16.58 -1.03
C GLU A 113 -3.68 15.95 -0.49
N THR A 114 -4.03 14.74 -0.91
CA THR A 114 -5.17 13.99 -0.34
C THR A 114 -5.00 13.74 1.15
N VAL A 115 -3.80 13.36 1.60
CA VAL A 115 -3.48 13.22 3.04
C VAL A 115 -3.57 14.55 3.76
N ALA A 116 -3.09 15.64 3.14
CA ALA A 116 -3.20 16.99 3.70
C ALA A 116 -4.66 17.46 3.83
N GLN A 117 -5.54 17.10 2.90
CA GLN A 117 -6.97 17.38 2.98
C GLN A 117 -7.64 16.53 4.08
N ALA A 118 -7.32 15.23 4.16
CA ALA A 118 -7.80 14.37 5.24
C ALA A 118 -7.43 14.90 6.63
N ALA A 119 -6.21 15.45 6.78
CA ALA A 119 -5.75 16.06 8.02
C ALA A 119 -6.59 17.26 8.49
N GLN A 120 -7.33 17.94 7.60
CA GLN A 120 -8.23 19.03 7.98
C GLN A 120 -9.48 18.51 8.71
N MET A 121 -9.89 17.27 8.44
CA MET A 121 -11.06 16.63 9.07
C MET A 121 -10.65 15.74 10.25
N ASP A 122 -9.60 14.94 10.06
CA ASP A 122 -9.23 13.87 10.99
C ASP A 122 -8.16 14.30 12.02
N GLY A 123 -7.51 15.44 11.76
CA GLY A 123 -6.26 15.84 12.42
C GLY A 123 -5.03 15.23 11.73
N ALA A 124 -3.89 15.93 11.81
CA ALA A 124 -2.67 15.53 11.10
C ALA A 124 -2.14 14.14 11.50
N ASP A 125 -2.13 13.83 12.80
CA ASP A 125 -1.67 12.54 13.33
C ASP A 125 -2.53 11.38 12.78
N ASN A 126 -3.84 11.49 12.86
CA ASN A 126 -4.75 10.45 12.38
C ASN A 126 -4.72 10.29 10.85
N ALA A 127 -4.57 11.39 10.10
CA ALA A 127 -4.46 11.30 8.65
C ALA A 127 -3.20 10.54 8.20
N VAL A 128 -2.06 10.77 8.87
CA VAL A 128 -0.82 10.05 8.59
C VAL A 128 -0.91 8.59 9.05
N LYS A 129 -1.49 8.32 10.23
CA LYS A 129 -1.76 6.94 10.67
C LYS A 129 -2.69 6.20 9.71
N GLY A 130 -3.70 6.89 9.17
CA GLY A 130 -4.57 6.37 8.13
C GLY A 130 -3.80 5.99 6.87
N LEU A 131 -2.85 6.82 6.43
CA LEU A 131 -1.96 6.45 5.32
C LEU A 131 -1.11 5.21 5.66
N GLN A 132 -0.42 5.21 6.80
CA GLN A 132 0.48 4.13 7.22
C GLN A 132 -0.26 2.79 7.32
N ARG A 133 -1.42 2.77 7.97
CA ARG A 133 -2.32 1.60 8.03
C ARG A 133 -2.75 1.14 6.65
N GLY A 134 -3.20 2.08 5.81
CA GLY A 134 -3.59 1.81 4.44
C GLY A 134 -2.48 1.12 3.65
N LEU A 135 -1.27 1.67 3.69
CA LEU A 135 -0.11 1.09 3.02
C LEU A 135 0.24 -0.31 3.54
N ASN A 136 0.12 -0.55 4.84
CA ASN A 136 0.34 -1.87 5.44
C ASN A 136 -0.70 -2.89 4.94
N MET A 137 -1.99 -2.54 4.97
CA MET A 137 -3.06 -3.40 4.44
C MET A 137 -2.90 -3.67 2.94
N LEU A 138 -2.55 -2.63 2.17
CA LEU A 138 -2.36 -2.75 0.73
C LEU A 138 -1.20 -3.68 0.38
N ASN A 139 -0.07 -3.56 1.10
CA ASN A 139 1.09 -4.44 0.90
C ASN A 139 0.81 -5.88 1.30
N GLU A 140 -0.01 -6.11 2.34
CA GLU A 140 -0.43 -7.45 2.74
C GLU A 140 -1.36 -8.10 1.71
N ALA A 141 -2.34 -7.36 1.19
CA ALA A 141 -3.27 -7.86 0.18
C ALA A 141 -2.62 -8.04 -1.20
N ASN A 142 -1.57 -7.27 -1.50
CA ASN A 142 -0.87 -7.31 -2.77
C ASN A 142 0.59 -7.71 -2.51
N PRO A 143 0.88 -9.02 -2.30
CA PRO A 143 2.26 -9.48 -2.20
C PRO A 143 3.03 -9.18 -3.49
N LEU A 144 4.35 -9.18 -3.40
CA LEU A 144 5.20 -9.04 -4.59
C LEU A 144 5.06 -10.26 -5.52
N PRO A 145 5.29 -10.08 -6.83
CA PRO A 145 5.15 -11.17 -7.80
C PRO A 145 6.08 -12.34 -7.48
N SER A 146 5.76 -13.53 -7.98
CA SER A 146 6.65 -14.69 -7.83
C SER A 146 7.99 -14.44 -8.54
N ARG A 147 9.07 -14.85 -7.90
CA ARG A 147 10.44 -14.76 -8.42
C ARG A 147 10.82 -16.03 -9.17
N SER A 148 12.00 -16.01 -9.79
CA SER A 148 12.60 -17.24 -10.32
C SER A 148 12.66 -18.33 -9.23
N PRO A 149 12.29 -19.58 -9.54
CA PRO A 149 12.42 -20.70 -8.61
C PRO A 149 13.83 -20.91 -8.07
N ALA A 150 14.86 -20.41 -8.78
CA ALA A 150 16.25 -20.50 -8.35
C ALA A 150 16.55 -19.68 -7.08
N TYR A 151 15.78 -18.62 -6.79
CA TYR A 151 16.06 -17.68 -5.70
C TYR A 151 15.02 -17.69 -4.56
N GLY A 152 13.95 -18.48 -4.69
CA GLY A 152 12.87 -18.54 -3.71
C GLY A 152 11.98 -17.28 -3.69
N PRO A 153 10.98 -17.21 -2.80
CA PRO A 153 10.07 -16.08 -2.72
C PRO A 153 10.78 -14.80 -2.25
N TYR A 154 10.16 -13.65 -2.50
CA TYR A 154 10.59 -12.39 -1.90
C TYR A 154 10.52 -12.44 -0.37
N THR A 155 11.44 -11.74 0.28
CA THR A 155 11.28 -11.34 1.68
C THR A 155 10.00 -10.51 1.82
N LYS A 156 9.27 -10.63 2.92
CA LYS A 156 8.08 -9.80 3.15
C LYS A 156 8.53 -8.37 3.44
N LEU A 157 7.98 -7.38 2.72
CA LEU A 157 8.15 -5.96 3.09
C LEU A 157 7.74 -5.77 4.56
N GLY A 158 8.62 -5.17 5.36
CA GLY A 158 8.28 -4.78 6.72
C GLY A 158 7.16 -3.73 6.72
N PRO A 159 6.26 -3.75 7.71
CA PRO A 159 5.24 -2.71 7.83
C PRO A 159 5.91 -1.35 8.09
N VAL A 160 5.25 -0.29 7.67
CA VAL A 160 5.57 1.07 8.11
C VAL A 160 4.99 1.24 9.52
N ASP A 161 5.76 1.85 10.42
CA ASP A 161 5.29 2.18 11.76
C ASP A 161 4.06 3.10 11.68
N GLU A 162 3.02 2.80 12.45
CA GLU A 162 1.77 3.59 12.51
C GLU A 162 1.88 4.72 13.55
N ASP A 163 2.96 5.48 13.48
CA ASP A 163 3.35 6.48 14.48
C ASP A 163 2.77 7.89 14.23
N GLY A 164 2.10 8.09 13.09
CA GLY A 164 1.58 9.40 12.69
C GLY A 164 2.63 10.38 12.18
N GLN A 165 3.87 9.93 11.99
CA GLN A 165 4.97 10.73 11.47
C GLN A 165 5.22 10.44 9.99
N TYR A 166 5.05 11.47 9.17
CA TYR A 166 5.43 11.38 7.77
C TYR A 166 6.92 11.66 7.61
N GLY A 167 7.72 10.59 7.71
CA GLY A 167 9.16 10.61 7.50
C GLY A 167 9.59 9.83 6.25
N PRO A 168 10.92 9.67 6.05
CA PRO A 168 11.48 9.02 4.87
C PRO A 168 10.98 7.58 4.62
N GLN A 169 10.66 6.83 5.68
CA GLN A 169 10.12 5.47 5.53
C GLN A 169 8.69 5.46 5.00
N THR A 170 7.81 6.28 5.57
CA THR A 170 6.43 6.46 5.10
C THR A 170 6.40 7.01 3.66
N ASP A 171 7.27 7.98 3.35
CA ASP A 171 7.41 8.55 2.01
C ASP A 171 7.89 7.50 0.97
N PHE A 172 8.92 6.72 1.31
CA PHE A 172 9.38 5.63 0.45
C PHE A 172 8.27 4.60 0.23
N ALA A 173 7.55 4.19 1.29
CA ALA A 173 6.47 3.24 1.18
C ALA A 173 5.31 3.75 0.30
N LEU A 174 4.97 5.04 0.40
CA LEU A 174 4.01 5.70 -0.49
C LEU A 174 4.46 5.60 -1.96
N LYS A 175 5.71 5.99 -2.25
CA LYS A 175 6.28 5.98 -3.60
C LYS A 175 6.37 4.56 -4.16
N HIS A 176 6.80 3.60 -3.34
CA HIS A 176 6.91 2.20 -3.71
C HIS A 176 5.54 1.59 -4.02
N ALA A 177 4.53 1.82 -3.18
CA ALA A 177 3.18 1.36 -3.45
C ALA A 177 2.59 2.01 -4.72
N THR A 178 2.82 3.31 -4.91
CA THR A 178 2.32 4.05 -6.09
C THR A 178 2.99 3.59 -7.39
N ALA A 179 4.30 3.32 -7.36
CA ALA A 179 5.04 2.80 -8.51
C ALA A 179 4.60 1.38 -8.89
N ARG A 180 4.17 0.58 -7.91
CA ARG A 180 3.79 -0.82 -8.12
C ARG A 180 2.31 -1.02 -8.48
N LEU A 181 1.43 -0.27 -7.83
CA LEU A 181 -0.02 -0.49 -7.87
C LEU A 181 -0.79 0.72 -8.43
N GLY A 182 -0.11 1.83 -8.68
CA GLY A 182 -0.73 3.07 -9.16
C GLY A 182 -1.37 3.89 -8.04
N ALA A 183 -1.57 5.19 -8.32
CA ALA A 183 -2.19 6.11 -7.38
C ALA A 183 -3.62 5.74 -6.96
N PRO A 184 -4.50 5.21 -7.84
CA PRO A 184 -5.86 4.82 -7.43
C PRO A 184 -5.88 3.80 -6.30
N LYS A 185 -5.06 2.75 -6.37
CA LYS A 185 -4.97 1.74 -5.31
C LYS A 185 -4.44 2.29 -3.99
N VAL A 186 -3.50 3.24 -4.04
CA VAL A 186 -3.01 3.90 -2.83
C VAL A 186 -4.07 4.84 -2.23
N ALA A 187 -4.91 5.48 -3.05
CA ALA A 187 -6.03 6.28 -2.56
C ALA A 187 -7.10 5.43 -1.88
N GLU A 188 -7.43 4.25 -2.44
CA GLU A 188 -8.29 3.24 -1.79
C GLU A 188 -7.70 2.80 -0.45
N ALA A 189 -6.40 2.48 -0.42
CA ALA A 189 -5.70 2.12 0.80
C ALA A 189 -5.75 3.22 1.88
N LEU A 190 -5.55 4.48 1.50
CA LEU A 190 -5.71 5.61 2.41
C LEU A 190 -7.13 5.69 2.98
N ALA A 191 -8.16 5.52 2.16
CA ALA A 191 -9.55 5.51 2.63
C ALA A 191 -9.80 4.39 3.65
N LEU A 192 -9.31 3.17 3.35
CA LEU A 192 -9.40 2.02 4.27
C LEU A 192 -8.69 2.30 5.59
N GLY A 193 -7.46 2.81 5.56
CA GLY A 193 -6.72 3.10 6.79
C GLY A 193 -7.33 4.24 7.60
N ARG A 194 -7.96 5.23 6.96
CA ARG A 194 -8.76 6.27 7.64
C ARG A 194 -9.99 5.67 8.32
N PHE A 195 -10.74 4.82 7.62
CA PHE A 195 -11.89 4.11 8.22
C PHE A 195 -11.46 3.19 9.37
N ASN A 196 -10.37 2.45 9.21
CA ASN A 196 -9.80 1.60 10.26
C ASN A 196 -9.39 2.42 11.50
N THR A 197 -8.81 3.61 11.29
CA THR A 197 -8.49 4.53 12.39
C THR A 197 -9.74 4.91 13.18
N PHE A 198 -10.85 5.20 12.50
CA PHE A 198 -12.13 5.43 13.15
C PHE A 198 -12.62 4.17 13.88
N ALA A 199 -12.61 3.01 13.23
CA ALA A 199 -13.09 1.75 13.80
C ALA A 199 -12.31 1.34 15.06
N ARG A 200 -10.98 1.45 15.05
CA ARG A 200 -10.11 1.21 16.22
C ARG A 200 -10.45 2.14 17.38
N ASN A 201 -10.67 3.43 17.10
CA ASN A 201 -11.05 4.40 18.12
C ASN A 201 -12.46 4.10 18.69
N ALA A 202 -13.41 3.75 17.83
CA ALA A 202 -14.76 3.37 18.23
C ALA A 202 -14.75 2.11 19.11
N GLN A 203 -13.96 1.11 18.73
CA GLN A 203 -13.77 -0.13 19.48
C GLN A 203 -13.15 0.15 20.85
N ARG A 204 -12.04 0.90 20.90
CA ARG A 204 -11.34 1.23 22.15
C ARG A 204 -12.21 2.03 23.12
N ASN A 205 -12.99 2.98 22.60
CA ASN A 205 -13.80 3.87 23.42
C ASN A 205 -15.22 3.33 23.67
N GLY A 206 -15.59 2.22 23.04
CA GLY A 206 -16.94 1.67 23.06
C GLY A 206 -18.00 2.61 22.46
N ASN A 207 -17.60 3.54 21.58
CA ASN A 207 -18.49 4.53 21.00
C ASN A 207 -18.40 4.55 19.46
N PRO A 208 -19.42 4.02 18.75
CA PRO A 208 -19.51 4.04 17.29
C PRO A 208 -20.08 5.34 16.70
N ASP A 209 -20.37 6.37 17.51
CA ASP A 209 -20.90 7.65 17.04
C ASP A 209 -20.01 8.27 15.96
N GLY A 210 -20.65 8.85 14.94
CA GLY A 210 -19.95 9.44 13.79
C GLY A 210 -19.65 8.45 12.65
N LEU A 211 -20.12 7.20 12.74
CA LEU A 211 -19.92 6.18 11.69
C LEU A 211 -20.32 6.66 10.29
N GLU A 212 -21.46 7.34 10.15
CA GLU A 212 -21.92 7.86 8.86
C GLU A 212 -20.88 8.84 8.28
N GLN A 213 -20.48 9.83 9.09
CA GLN A 213 -19.50 10.84 8.68
C GLN A 213 -18.14 10.20 8.33
N ALA A 214 -17.65 9.28 9.16
CA ALA A 214 -16.39 8.60 8.93
C ALA A 214 -16.40 7.77 7.64
N THR A 215 -17.48 7.01 7.40
CA THR A 215 -17.65 6.19 6.19
C THR A 215 -17.66 7.06 4.94
N HIS A 216 -18.45 8.15 4.93
CA HIS A 216 -18.53 9.03 3.77
C HIS A 216 -17.26 9.85 3.55
N ALA A 217 -16.61 10.31 4.63
CA ALA A 217 -15.37 11.06 4.51
C ALA A 217 -14.22 10.19 3.97
N ALA A 218 -14.23 8.89 4.28
CA ALA A 218 -13.24 7.94 3.78
C ALA A 218 -13.51 7.55 2.32
N PHE A 219 -14.71 7.04 2.01
CA PHE A 219 -14.98 6.38 0.73
C PHE A 219 -15.75 7.23 -0.28
N GLY A 220 -16.53 8.20 0.18
CA GLY A 220 -17.37 9.04 -0.67
C GLY A 220 -16.61 9.69 -1.83
N PRO A 221 -15.45 10.35 -1.59
CA PRO A 221 -14.66 10.97 -2.66
C PRO A 221 -14.11 10.01 -3.72
N LEU A 222 -14.01 8.71 -3.41
CA LEU A 222 -13.53 7.69 -4.35
C LEU A 222 -14.65 7.14 -5.23
N LEU A 223 -15.85 7.01 -4.66
CA LEU A 223 -16.96 6.31 -5.30
C LEU A 223 -17.95 7.26 -5.98
N ARG A 224 -17.92 8.55 -5.61
CA ARG A 224 -18.93 9.53 -6.03
C ARG A 224 -18.29 10.85 -6.41
N ALA A 225 -18.87 11.50 -7.42
CA ALA A 225 -18.46 12.87 -7.77
C ALA A 225 -18.87 13.85 -6.66
N PRO A 226 -18.16 14.98 -6.46
CA PRO A 226 -18.39 15.91 -5.33
C PRO A 226 -19.81 16.50 -5.19
N ARG A 227 -20.67 16.34 -6.20
CA ARG A 227 -22.06 16.83 -6.22
C ARG A 227 -23.09 15.73 -6.45
N ASP A 228 -22.66 14.48 -6.40
CA ASP A 228 -23.54 13.34 -6.60
C ASP A 228 -24.38 13.10 -5.34
N THR A 229 -25.69 13.30 -5.49
CA THR A 229 -26.70 13.04 -4.46
C THR A 229 -27.32 11.64 -4.59
N GLY A 230 -26.78 10.81 -5.49
CA GLY A 230 -27.17 9.42 -5.67
C GLY A 230 -26.94 8.55 -4.42
N PRO A 231 -27.34 7.28 -4.48
CA PRO A 231 -27.20 6.34 -3.37
C PRO A 231 -25.76 6.29 -2.85
N LYS A 232 -25.59 6.33 -1.53
CA LYS A 232 -24.28 6.26 -0.89
C LYS A 232 -23.83 4.81 -0.82
N VAL A 233 -23.37 4.25 -1.94
CA VAL A 233 -23.07 2.82 -2.09
C VAL A 233 -22.12 2.30 -1.01
N GLU A 234 -21.20 3.14 -0.52
CA GLU A 234 -20.32 2.81 0.61
C GLU A 234 -21.09 2.39 1.88
N ALA A 235 -22.27 2.98 2.12
CA ALA A 235 -23.13 2.64 3.24
C ALA A 235 -23.80 1.27 3.04
N GLY A 236 -24.24 0.96 1.82
CA GLY A 236 -24.83 -0.34 1.50
C GLY A 236 -23.82 -1.47 1.68
N VAL A 237 -22.60 -1.28 1.16
CA VAL A 237 -21.52 -2.29 1.32
C VAL A 237 -21.14 -2.45 2.80
N LEU A 238 -21.14 -1.38 3.59
CA LEU A 238 -20.96 -1.47 5.04
C LEU A 238 -22.09 -2.28 5.69
N GLN A 239 -23.36 -2.01 5.37
CA GLN A 239 -24.51 -2.77 5.90
C GLN A 239 -24.39 -4.27 5.56
N GLU A 240 -24.04 -4.62 4.32
CA GLU A 240 -23.80 -6.00 3.91
C GLU A 240 -22.62 -6.65 4.66
N THR A 241 -21.55 -5.88 4.90
CA THR A 241 -20.40 -6.33 5.68
C THR A 241 -20.79 -6.65 7.11
N LEU A 242 -21.56 -5.75 7.73
CA LEU A 242 -22.06 -5.92 9.10
C LEU A 242 -23.00 -7.12 9.20
N ASN A 243 -23.89 -7.35 8.24
CA ASN A 243 -24.74 -8.54 8.22
C ASN A 243 -23.90 -9.82 8.11
N GLY A 244 -22.90 -9.82 7.23
CA GLY A 244 -22.03 -10.96 7.03
C GLY A 244 -21.23 -11.36 8.28
N ILE A 245 -20.68 -10.37 9.00
CA ILE A 245 -19.93 -10.62 10.24
C ILE A 245 -20.89 -10.91 11.40
N GLY A 246 -21.93 -10.09 11.57
CA GLY A 246 -22.88 -10.24 12.67
C GLY A 246 -23.53 -11.62 12.73
N ALA A 247 -23.95 -12.16 11.58
CA ALA A 247 -24.52 -13.50 11.49
C ALA A 247 -23.52 -14.64 11.83
N GLN A 248 -22.21 -14.38 11.79
CA GLN A 248 -21.18 -15.36 12.19
C GLN A 248 -20.95 -15.38 13.71
N HIS A 249 -21.26 -14.29 14.41
CA HIS A 249 -20.94 -14.12 15.83
C HIS A 249 -22.16 -14.05 16.75
N HIS A 250 -23.38 -13.86 16.20
CA HIS A 250 -24.61 -13.70 16.96
C HIS A 250 -25.74 -14.56 16.37
N ASP A 251 -26.21 -15.56 17.13
CA ASP A 251 -27.29 -16.46 16.71
C ASP A 251 -28.63 -15.73 16.53
N ASP A 252 -28.83 -14.62 17.22
CA ASP A 252 -30.02 -13.77 17.17
C ASP A 252 -29.83 -12.52 16.29
N TRP A 253 -28.80 -12.50 15.44
CA TRP A 253 -28.53 -11.39 14.53
C TRP A 253 -29.74 -11.08 13.64
N GLN A 254 -30.13 -9.81 13.62
CA GLN A 254 -31.15 -9.31 12.70
C GLN A 254 -30.48 -8.52 11.58
N ASP A 255 -30.63 -9.02 10.35
CA ASP A 255 -30.07 -8.36 9.19
C ASP A 255 -30.54 -6.91 9.07
N LEU A 256 -29.56 -6.02 8.93
CA LEU A 256 -29.78 -4.65 8.50
C LEU A 256 -30.39 -4.67 7.11
N LYS A 257 -31.37 -3.79 6.89
CA LYS A 257 -31.81 -3.47 5.55
C LYS A 257 -30.67 -2.77 4.80
N VAL A 258 -30.33 -3.28 3.62
CA VAL A 258 -29.35 -2.65 2.73
C VAL A 258 -30.06 -1.55 1.93
N ASP A 259 -30.03 -0.33 2.46
CA ASP A 259 -30.72 0.83 1.90
C ASP A 259 -29.80 2.04 1.66
N ASN A 260 -28.48 1.85 1.81
CA ASN A 260 -27.47 2.88 1.65
C ASN A 260 -27.58 4.05 2.64
N TRP A 261 -28.23 3.82 3.79
CA TRP A 261 -28.38 4.81 4.84
C TRP A 261 -27.81 4.32 6.17
N ILE A 262 -26.76 4.99 6.64
CA ILE A 262 -26.18 4.72 7.96
C ILE A 262 -26.99 5.48 9.01
N GLY A 263 -28.01 4.81 9.53
CA GLY A 263 -28.83 5.32 10.65
C GLY A 263 -28.46 4.69 11.99
N PRO A 264 -29.24 4.97 13.06
CA PRO A 264 -28.99 4.45 14.40
C PRO A 264 -28.82 2.92 14.47
N LYS A 265 -29.62 2.16 13.70
CA LYS A 265 -29.52 0.69 13.65
C LYS A 265 -28.20 0.20 13.06
N THR A 266 -27.72 0.84 11.99
CA THR A 266 -26.43 0.49 11.38
C THR A 266 -25.27 0.84 12.31
N THR A 267 -25.35 1.99 12.99
CA THR A 267 -24.36 2.41 14.00
C THR A 267 -24.33 1.46 15.21
N GLU A 268 -25.50 1.02 15.70
CA GLU A 268 -25.61 0.04 16.76
C GLU A 268 -25.02 -1.32 16.34
N ALA A 269 -25.40 -1.82 15.17
CA ALA A 269 -24.87 -3.06 14.61
C ALA A 269 -23.36 -3.02 14.43
N PHE A 270 -22.81 -1.89 13.95
CA PHE A 270 -21.36 -1.68 13.88
C PHE A 270 -20.70 -1.77 15.27
N GLY A 271 -21.30 -1.14 16.28
CA GLY A 271 -20.82 -1.24 17.66
C GLY A 271 -20.91 -2.66 18.25
N GLN A 272 -21.93 -3.44 17.87
CA GLN A 272 -22.05 -4.85 18.25
C GLN A 272 -20.96 -5.70 17.58
N VAL A 273 -20.75 -5.53 16.27
CA VAL A 273 -19.68 -6.22 15.54
C VAL A 273 -18.30 -5.91 16.13
N LEU A 274 -18.00 -4.64 16.47
CA LEU A 274 -16.72 -4.28 17.09
C LEU A 274 -16.50 -4.88 18.49
N LYS A 275 -17.54 -5.38 19.17
CA LYS A 275 -17.40 -6.12 20.43
C LYS A 275 -17.04 -7.59 20.19
N ALA A 276 -17.37 -8.13 19.02
CA ALA A 276 -17.19 -9.54 18.68
C ALA A 276 -15.99 -9.80 17.76
N GLU A 277 -15.64 -8.84 16.92
CA GLU A 277 -14.61 -8.95 15.88
C GLU A 277 -13.66 -7.74 15.92
N ASP A 278 -12.38 -7.97 15.60
CA ASP A 278 -11.40 -6.89 15.61
C ASP A 278 -11.65 -5.88 14.46
N SER A 279 -11.42 -4.61 14.75
CA SER A 279 -11.58 -3.52 13.77
C SER A 279 -10.77 -3.72 12.48
N ASP A 280 -9.62 -4.42 12.54
CA ASP A 280 -8.80 -4.76 11.38
C ASP A 280 -9.50 -5.79 10.50
N THR A 281 -10.03 -6.87 11.09
CA THR A 281 -10.80 -7.89 10.35
C THR A 281 -12.04 -7.29 9.71
N LEU A 282 -12.77 -6.42 10.44
CA LEU A 282 -13.92 -5.70 9.90
C LEU A 282 -13.52 -4.84 8.69
N THR A 283 -12.45 -4.07 8.81
CA THR A 283 -11.98 -3.19 7.73
C THR A 283 -11.52 -4.02 6.52
N GLN A 284 -10.78 -5.11 6.73
CA GLN A 284 -10.36 -6.00 5.63
C GLN A 284 -11.56 -6.66 4.93
N THR A 285 -12.58 -7.06 5.68
CA THR A 285 -13.79 -7.67 5.12
C THR A 285 -14.57 -6.65 4.29
N LEU A 286 -14.70 -5.42 4.80
CA LEU A 286 -15.27 -4.29 4.05
C LEU A 286 -14.50 -4.04 2.76
N ALA A 287 -13.17 -4.01 2.84
CA ALA A 287 -12.30 -3.74 1.70
C ALA A 287 -12.46 -4.76 0.57
N ARG A 288 -12.51 -6.06 0.91
CA ARG A 288 -12.72 -7.15 -0.05
C ARG A 288 -14.09 -7.03 -0.73
N ARG A 289 -15.13 -6.69 0.03
CA ARG A 289 -16.48 -6.46 -0.52
C ARG A 289 -16.55 -5.24 -1.44
N MET A 290 -15.73 -4.22 -1.18
CA MET A 290 -15.58 -3.06 -2.07
C MET A 290 -14.67 -3.32 -3.29
N GLY A 291 -13.97 -4.45 -3.36
CA GLY A 291 -12.97 -4.73 -4.41
C GLY A 291 -11.68 -3.90 -4.29
N MET A 292 -11.39 -3.40 -3.09
CA MET A 292 -10.22 -2.52 -2.84
C MET A 292 -8.96 -3.31 -2.47
N LEU A 293 -9.11 -4.48 -1.84
CA LEU A 293 -8.04 -5.42 -1.49
C LEU A 293 -8.26 -6.79 -2.14
#